data_AF-A0A947J0S6-F1
#
_entry.id   AF-A0A947J0S6-F1
#
_cell.length_a   1.000
_cell.length_b   1.000
_cell.length_c   1.000
_cell.angle_alpha   90.00
_cell.angle_beta   90.00
_cell.angle_gamma   90.00
#
_symmetry.space_group_name_H-M   'P 1'
#
loop_
_entity.id
_entity.type
_entity.pdbx_description
1 polymer ?
#
loop_
_entity_poly.entity_id
_entity_poly.type
_entity_poly.pdbx_seq_one_letter_code
_entity_poly.pdbx_strand_id
1 'polypeptide(L)'
;MLDKDLADLYGVKTKSLNLAVKRNIERFPEDFMFRLNKYEYKCLRFHFETSNKKGGRRYLPYVFTELGVAMLSSVLTSKKAIQINMQIMRTFIKIKEIISSNKSLRKKIEALEKKYNNQFKVVFNPKVAVSLN
;
A
#
# COMPACT_ATOMS: atom_id res chain seq x y z
N MET A 1 0.04 -8.01 -4.30
CA MET A 1 1.30 -8.71 -4.69
C MET A 1 2.02 -9.23 -3.45
N LEU A 2 2.72 -10.37 -3.51
CA LEU A 2 3.47 -10.88 -2.35
C LEU A 2 4.81 -10.15 -2.21
N ASP A 3 5.35 -10.09 -0.99
CA ASP A 3 6.69 -9.56 -0.73
C ASP A 3 7.80 -10.21 -1.57
N LYS A 4 7.66 -11.48 -1.96
CA LYS A 4 8.63 -12.15 -2.85
C LYS A 4 8.60 -11.51 -4.24
N ASP A 5 7.41 -11.38 -4.83
CA ASP A 5 7.23 -10.81 -6.16
C ASP A 5 7.76 -9.38 -6.23
N LEU A 6 7.51 -8.60 -5.17
CA LEU A 6 7.97 -7.22 -5.08
C LEU A 6 9.46 -7.12 -4.82
N ALA A 7 10.04 -8.04 -4.05
CA ALA A 7 11.48 -8.08 -3.84
C ALA A 7 12.20 -8.33 -5.17
N ASP A 8 11.72 -9.28 -5.96
CA ASP A 8 12.24 -9.57 -7.30
C ASP A 8 12.03 -8.36 -8.23
N LEU A 9 10.84 -7.74 -8.18
CA LEU A 9 10.54 -6.52 -8.95
C LEU A 9 11.52 -5.39 -8.61
N TYR A 10 11.81 -5.12 -7.35
CA TYR A 10 12.70 -4.03 -6.93
C TYR A 10 14.18 -4.41 -6.95
N GLY A 11 14.54 -5.65 -7.28
CA GLY A 11 15.92 -6.14 -7.29
C GLY A 11 16.55 -6.18 -5.90
N VAL A 12 15.76 -6.50 -4.87
CA VAL A 12 16.21 -6.62 -3.48
C VAL A 12 15.89 -8.01 -2.94
N LYS A 13 16.54 -8.44 -1.85
CA LYS A 13 16.18 -9.68 -1.17
C LYS A 13 14.84 -9.49 -0.42
N THR A 14 13.96 -10.49 -0.42
CA THR A 14 12.68 -10.46 0.33
C THR A 14 12.88 -10.13 1.80
N LYS A 15 13.96 -10.64 2.43
CA LYS A 15 14.31 -10.30 3.82
C LYS A 15 14.62 -8.80 3.98
N SER A 16 15.32 -8.19 3.04
CA SER A 16 15.65 -6.77 3.06
C SER A 16 14.41 -5.90 2.86
N LEU A 17 13.51 -6.29 1.94
CA LEU A 17 12.22 -5.63 1.75
C LEU A 17 11.39 -5.66 3.05
N ASN A 18 11.23 -6.83 3.64
CA ASN A 18 10.46 -6.99 4.87
C ASN A 18 11.10 -6.25 6.07
N LEU A 19 12.43 -6.13 6.10
CA LEU A 19 13.12 -5.33 7.11
C LEU A 19 12.87 -3.83 6.91
N ALA A 20 12.90 -3.36 5.68
CA ALA A 20 12.63 -1.95 5.34
C ALA A 20 11.20 -1.55 5.72
N VAL A 21 10.22 -2.43 5.44
CA VAL A 21 8.82 -2.29 5.89
C VAL A 21 8.74 -2.20 7.40
N LYS A 22 9.33 -3.17 8.13
CA LYS A 22 9.30 -3.18 9.60
C LYS A 22 9.89 -1.93 10.25
N ARG A 23 10.95 -1.38 9.66
CA ARG A 23 11.58 -0.13 10.12
C ARG A 23 10.71 1.11 9.89
N ASN A 24 9.72 1.02 9.00
CA ASN A 24 8.87 2.13 8.59
C ASN A 24 7.38 1.76 8.73
N ILE A 25 7.02 0.96 9.74
CA ILE A 25 5.68 0.34 9.83
C ILE A 25 4.56 1.37 9.89
N GLU A 26 4.81 2.58 10.43
CA GLU A 26 3.87 3.70 10.44
C GLU A 26 3.44 4.15 9.04
N ARG A 27 4.23 3.85 8.01
CA ARG A 27 3.91 4.13 6.60
C ARG A 27 3.07 3.03 5.93
N PHE A 28 2.82 1.94 6.64
CA PHE A 28 2.17 0.73 6.13
C PHE A 28 0.96 0.35 7.01
N PRO A 29 -0.13 1.14 6.94
CA PRO A 29 -1.39 0.75 7.57
C PRO A 29 -1.99 -0.51 6.91
N GLU A 30 -3.03 -1.07 7.52
CA GLU A 30 -3.59 -2.38 7.13
C GLU A 30 -4.13 -2.41 5.69
N ASP A 31 -4.57 -1.27 5.15
CA ASP A 31 -5.04 -1.09 3.77
C ASP A 31 -3.89 -1.03 2.74
N PHE A 32 -2.65 -0.83 3.19
CA PHE A 32 -1.46 -0.83 2.32
C PHE A 32 -0.84 -2.22 2.27
N MET A 33 -0.89 -2.94 3.38
CA MET A 33 -0.39 -4.30 3.47
C MET A 33 -0.95 -5.07 4.66
N PHE A 34 -0.99 -6.38 4.50
CA PHE A 34 -1.32 -7.29 5.58
C PHE A 34 -0.48 -8.57 5.46
N ARG A 35 -0.48 -9.35 6.53
CA ARG A 35 0.21 -10.64 6.55
C ARG A 35 -0.81 -11.76 6.40
N LEU A 36 -0.54 -12.71 5.50
CA LEU A 36 -1.40 -13.88 5.39
C LEU A 36 -1.41 -14.66 6.70
N ASN A 37 -2.57 -15.19 7.05
CA ASN A 37 -2.69 -16.16 8.12
C ASN A 37 -2.30 -17.58 7.63
N LYS A 38 -2.22 -18.54 8.56
CA LYS A 38 -1.80 -19.92 8.23
C LYS A 38 -2.76 -20.60 7.27
N TYR A 39 -4.06 -20.35 7.40
CA TYR A 39 -5.10 -20.94 6.56
C TYR A 39 -5.03 -20.39 5.14
N GLU A 40 -5.02 -19.06 4.98
CA GLU A 40 -4.86 -18.37 3.69
C GLU A 40 -3.60 -18.81 2.97
N TYR A 41 -2.47 -18.88 3.69
CA TYR A 41 -1.22 -19.34 3.11
C TYR A 41 -1.28 -20.81 2.67
N LYS A 42 -1.97 -21.67 3.43
CA LYS A 42 -2.17 -23.08 3.07
C LYS A 42 -3.02 -23.19 1.79
N CYS A 43 -4.13 -22.46 1.70
CA CYS A 43 -4.97 -22.37 0.50
C CYS A 43 -4.18 -21.86 -0.71
N LEU A 44 -3.40 -20.79 -0.53
CA LEU A 44 -2.54 -20.24 -1.57
C LEU A 44 -1.52 -21.28 -2.07
N ARG A 45 -0.87 -22.00 -1.16
CA ARG A 45 0.12 -23.03 -1.48
C ARG A 45 -0.50 -24.18 -2.27
N PHE A 46 -1.69 -24.62 -1.89
CA PHE A 46 -2.43 -25.66 -2.61
C PHE A 46 -2.77 -25.22 -4.03
N HIS A 47 -3.21 -23.97 -4.19
CA HIS A 47 -3.57 -23.45 -5.51
C HIS A 47 -2.37 -23.38 -6.47
N PHE A 48 -1.19 -23.05 -5.95
CA PHE A 48 0.05 -22.99 -6.74
C PHE A 48 0.87 -24.30 -6.70
N GLU A 49 0.31 -25.39 -6.18
CA GLU A 49 0.95 -26.73 -6.07
C GLU A 49 2.43 -26.71 -5.61
N THR A 50 2.78 -25.78 -4.71
CA THR A 50 4.17 -25.53 -4.37
C THR A 50 4.71 -26.60 -3.40
N SER A 51 5.72 -27.34 -3.85
CA SER A 51 6.43 -28.45 -3.17
C SER A 51 6.53 -28.35 -1.64
N ASN A 52 6.27 -29.48 -0.96
CA ASN A 52 6.25 -29.65 0.50
C ASN A 52 7.63 -29.79 1.21
N LYS A 53 8.76 -29.61 0.52
CA LYS A 53 10.07 -30.06 1.04
C LYS A 53 10.80 -29.06 1.96
N LYS A 54 11.50 -29.66 2.94
CA LYS A 54 12.41 -29.10 3.96
C LYS A 54 13.22 -27.92 3.43
N GLY A 55 12.77 -26.69 3.65
CA GLY A 55 13.37 -25.47 3.07
C GLY A 55 12.37 -24.39 2.69
N GLY A 56 11.07 -24.68 2.80
CA GLY A 56 9.99 -23.71 2.61
C GLY A 56 10.12 -22.45 3.47
N ARG A 57 9.42 -21.41 3.03
CA ARG A 57 9.39 -20.09 3.66
C ARG A 57 9.07 -20.18 5.17
N ARG A 58 10.00 -19.73 6.03
CA ARG A 58 9.86 -19.78 7.51
C ARG A 58 8.84 -18.80 8.08
N TYR A 59 8.47 -17.77 7.33
CA TYR A 59 7.56 -16.73 7.77
C TYR A 59 6.41 -16.58 6.77
N LEU A 60 5.19 -16.47 7.28
CA LEU A 60 4.01 -16.13 6.47
C LEU A 60 4.28 -14.84 5.66
N PRO A 61 3.95 -14.83 4.36
CA PRO A 61 4.26 -13.72 3.47
C PRO A 61 3.43 -12.48 3.80
N TYR A 62 3.99 -11.31 3.49
CA TYR A 62 3.21 -10.08 3.38
C TYR A 62 2.58 -9.95 1.99
N VAL A 63 1.38 -9.39 1.96
CA VAL A 63 0.63 -9.00 0.76
C VAL A 63 0.55 -7.49 0.75
N PHE A 64 0.79 -6.88 -0.41
CA PHE A 64 0.74 -5.44 -0.62
C PHE A 64 -0.32 -5.10 -1.66
N THR A 65 -1.05 -4.02 -1.40
CA THR A 65 -1.95 -3.35 -2.35
C THR A 65 -1.15 -2.40 -3.24
N GLU A 66 -1.78 -1.78 -4.23
CA GLU A 66 -1.14 -0.81 -5.12
C GLU A 66 -0.53 0.37 -4.34
N LEU A 67 -1.23 0.82 -3.31
CA LEU A 67 -0.75 1.88 -2.41
C LEU A 67 0.47 1.41 -1.60
N GLY A 68 0.45 0.16 -1.12
CA GLY A 68 1.61 -0.46 -0.48
C GLY A 68 2.82 -0.56 -1.41
N VAL A 69 2.61 -0.90 -2.68
CA VAL A 69 3.66 -0.95 -3.71
C VAL A 69 4.23 0.45 -3.98
N ALA A 70 3.38 1.46 -4.11
CA ALA A 70 3.82 2.84 -4.23
C ALA A 70 4.66 3.26 -3.01
N MET A 71 4.22 2.92 -1.79
CA MET A 71 4.95 3.23 -0.56
C MET A 71 6.31 2.54 -0.49
N LEU A 72 6.40 1.27 -0.93
CA LEU A 72 7.68 0.54 -1.00
C LEU A 72 8.72 1.27 -1.85
N SER A 73 8.31 1.92 -2.94
CA SER A 73 9.24 2.69 -3.78
C SER A 73 9.88 3.87 -3.05
N SER A 74 9.23 4.40 -2.00
CA SER A 74 9.75 5.50 -1.19
C SER A 74 10.68 5.06 -0.06
N VAL A 75 10.56 3.80 0.38
CA VAL A 75 11.30 3.25 1.53
C VAL A 75 12.51 2.43 1.09
N LEU A 76 12.46 1.86 -0.12
CA LEU A 76 13.56 1.09 -0.71
C LEU A 76 14.54 2.00 -1.44
N THR A 77 15.84 1.71 -1.31
CA THR A 77 16.93 2.49 -1.90
C THR A 77 17.57 1.83 -3.13
N SER A 78 16.96 0.78 -3.68
CA SER A 78 17.48 0.15 -4.89
C SER A 78 17.31 1.06 -6.11
N LYS A 79 18.19 0.94 -7.11
CA LYS A 79 18.12 1.75 -8.35
C LYS A 79 16.73 1.70 -9.00
N LYS A 80 16.10 0.51 -8.99
CA LYS A 80 14.77 0.31 -9.55
C LYS A 80 13.67 0.96 -8.70
N ALA A 81 13.76 0.89 -7.37
CA ALA A 81 12.84 1.58 -6.48
C ALA A 81 12.90 3.12 -6.65
N ILE A 82 14.11 3.67 -6.75
CA ILE A 82 14.34 5.10 -6.99
C ILE A 82 13.68 5.55 -8.30
N GLN A 83 13.89 4.80 -9.39
CA GLN A 83 13.28 5.10 -10.69
C GLN A 83 11.76 5.07 -10.64
N ILE A 84 11.19 4.05 -10.00
CA ILE A 84 9.73 3.91 -9.83
C ILE A 84 9.16 5.08 -9.03
N ASN A 85 9.80 5.45 -7.90
CA ASN A 85 9.37 6.58 -7.09
C ASN A 85 9.39 7.90 -7.88
N MET A 86 10.45 8.14 -8.67
CA MET A 86 10.51 9.31 -9.55
C MET A 86 9.38 9.33 -10.59
N GLN A 87 9.05 8.17 -11.19
CA GLN A 87 7.95 8.07 -12.16
C GLN A 87 6.59 8.31 -11.52
N ILE A 88 6.36 7.78 -10.31
CA ILE A 88 5.14 8.02 -9.53
C ILE A 88 4.98 9.52 -9.26
N MET A 89 6.03 10.19 -8.77
CA MET A 89 6.00 11.63 -8.48
C MET A 89 5.76 12.48 -9.73
N ARG A 90 6.42 12.16 -10.85
CA ARG A 90 6.19 12.85 -12.13
C ARG A 90 4.76 12.68 -12.62
N THR A 91 4.21 11.47 -12.49
CA THR A 91 2.83 11.18 -12.86
C THR A 91 1.85 11.96 -12.00
N PHE A 92 2.10 12.03 -10.69
CA PHE A 92 1.28 12.83 -9.77
C PHE A 92 1.25 14.32 -10.14
N ILE A 93 2.41 14.91 -10.46
CA ILE A 93 2.49 16.31 -10.90
C ILE A 93 1.70 16.53 -12.19
N LYS A 94 1.87 15.67 -13.20
CA LYS A 94 1.12 15.76 -14.46
C LYS A 94 -0.39 15.64 -14.26
N ILE A 95 -0.83 14.72 -13.41
CA ILE A 95 -2.26 14.57 -13.07
C ILE A 95 -2.77 15.85 -12.42
N LYS A 96 -2.01 16.42 -11.47
CA LYS A 96 -2.36 17.69 -10.81
C LYS A 96 -2.47 18.83 -11.82
N GLU A 97 -1.55 18.94 -12.78
CA GLU A 97 -1.57 19.94 -13.86
C GLU A 97 -2.82 19.79 -14.75
N ILE A 98 -3.16 18.57 -15.18
CA ILE A 98 -4.35 18.29 -16.00
C ILE A 98 -5.63 18.66 -15.25
N ILE A 99 -5.71 18.34 -13.96
CA ILE A 99 -6.86 18.69 -13.11
C ILE A 99 -6.97 20.22 -12.98
N SER A 100 -5.83 20.89 -12.78
CA SER A 100 -5.78 22.34 -12.61
C SER A 100 -6.10 23.11 -13.89
N SER A 101 -5.79 22.56 -15.07
CA SER A 101 -6.01 23.23 -16.36
C SER A 101 -7.44 23.10 -16.88
N ASN A 102 -8.26 22.23 -16.30
CA ASN A 102 -9.57 21.88 -16.84
C ASN A 102 -10.70 22.22 -15.84
N LYS A 103 -11.29 23.42 -16.00
CA LYS A 103 -12.34 23.99 -15.12
C LYS A 103 -13.55 23.06 -14.95
N SER A 104 -13.85 22.23 -15.95
CA SER A 104 -14.92 21.22 -15.92
C SER A 104 -14.56 19.99 -15.07
N LEU A 105 -13.31 19.53 -15.12
CA LEU A 105 -12.79 18.44 -14.28
C LEU A 105 -12.64 18.88 -12.83
N ARG A 106 -12.19 20.12 -12.59
CA ARG A 106 -12.13 20.70 -11.25
C ARG A 106 -13.49 20.67 -10.54
N LYS A 107 -14.57 21.01 -11.24
CA LYS A 107 -15.95 20.90 -10.70
C LYS A 107 -16.37 19.45 -10.41
N LYS A 108 -15.98 18.47 -11.24
CA LYS A 108 -16.28 17.05 -10.99
C LYS A 108 -15.47 16.50 -9.81
N ILE A 109 -14.23 16.93 -9.65
CA ILE A 109 -13.38 16.55 -8.52
C ILE A 109 -13.86 17.22 -7.23
N GLU A 110 -14.22 18.50 -7.24
CA GLU A 110 -14.85 19.16 -6.09
C GLU A 110 -16.16 18.46 -5.68
N ALA A 111 -16.95 17.99 -6.65
CA ALA A 111 -18.15 17.20 -6.38
C ALA A 111 -17.84 15.82 -5.78
N LEU A 112 -16.77 15.16 -6.23
CA LEU A 112 -16.30 13.90 -5.66
C LEU A 112 -15.73 14.12 -4.25
N GLU A 113 -14.84 15.09 -4.06
CA GLU A 113 -14.29 15.47 -2.76
C GLU A 113 -15.39 15.83 -1.77
N LYS A 114 -16.45 16.55 -2.18
CA LYS A 114 -17.60 16.85 -1.33
C LYS A 114 -18.39 15.59 -0.96
N LYS A 115 -18.53 14.64 -1.88
CA LYS A 115 -19.19 13.35 -1.64
C LYS A 115 -18.38 12.48 -0.66
N TYR A 116 -17.06 12.49 -0.75
CA TYR A 116 -16.18 11.74 0.15
C TYR A 116 -15.97 12.45 1.50
N ASN A 117 -15.84 13.78 1.55
CA ASN A 117 -15.73 14.55 2.80
C ASN A 117 -16.96 14.42 3.70
N ASN A 118 -18.16 14.25 3.13
CA ASN A 118 -19.36 13.96 3.91
C ASN A 118 -19.32 12.55 4.55
N GLN A 119 -18.57 11.60 3.98
CA GLN A 119 -18.32 10.30 4.61
C GLN A 119 -17.20 10.35 5.66
N PHE A 120 -16.25 11.29 5.55
CA PHE A 120 -15.17 11.48 6.54
C PHE A 120 -15.59 12.22 7.82
N LYS A 121 -16.64 13.06 7.79
CA LYS A 121 -17.15 13.74 9.02
C LYS A 121 -17.88 12.81 9.99
N VAL A 122 -18.45 11.70 9.51
CA VAL A 122 -19.16 10.73 10.38
C VAL A 122 -18.18 9.85 11.15
N VAL A 123 -16.96 9.64 10.63
CA VAL A 123 -15.96 8.73 11.22
C VAL A 123 -15.03 9.42 12.23
N PHE A 124 -14.87 10.75 12.17
CA PHE A 124 -14.01 11.52 13.08
C PHE A 124 -14.77 12.57 13.91
N ASN A 125 -15.78 12.14 14.68
CA ASN A 125 -16.26 12.95 15.81
C ASN A 125 -15.94 12.25 17.16
N PRO A 126 -14.67 12.27 17.61
CA PRO A 126 -14.35 11.87 18.98
C PRO A 126 -14.69 13.04 19.92
N LYS A 127 -15.76 12.85 20.71
CA LYS A 127 -16.14 13.60 21.92
C LYS A 127 -16.68 15.03 21.70
N VAL A 128 -18.01 15.13 21.64
CA VAL A 128 -18.67 15.96 22.66
C VAL A 128 -18.61 15.14 23.94
N ALA A 129 -17.71 15.56 24.83
CA ALA A 129 -17.56 14.99 26.15
C ALA A 129 -18.85 15.14 26.96
N VAL A 130 -19.10 14.13 27.80
CA VAL A 130 -19.54 14.25 29.20
C VAL A 130 -20.04 15.64 29.56
N SER A 131 -21.36 15.81 29.69
CA SER A 131 -22.00 16.71 30.63
C SER A 131 -23.52 16.48 30.62
N LEU A 132 -24.01 16.04 31.78
CA LEU A 132 -25.35 16.22 32.34
C LEU A 132 -26.40 15.10 32.11
N ASN A 133 -26.66 14.47 33.27
CA ASN A 133 -27.82 13.70 33.76
C ASN A 133 -27.88 12.21 33.45
#